data_AF-A0AAN6N5I3-F1
#
_entry.id   AF-A0AAN6N5I3-F1
#
_cell.length_a   1.000
_cell.length_b   1.000
_cell.length_c   1.000
_cell.angle_alpha   90.00
_cell.angle_beta   90.00
_cell.angle_gamma   90.00
#
_symmetry.space_group_name_H-M   'P 1'
#
loop_
_entity.id
_entity.type
_entity.pdbx_description
1 polymer ?
#
loop_
_entity_poly.entity_id
_entity_poly.type
_entity_poly.pdbx_seq_one_letter_code
_entity_poly.pdbx_strand_id
1 'polypeptide(L)'
;MRNWLEEKGELEEIITGVIRRLAVALPFPGYKNREVWMKYLPHTQVISECRIYCTDKKAETRLLYNVATSYSRLGKYKEAERLHRQALELFEKVLGRENPFTVTNMNNLALTLKSQGKYEEAERLHRQALELFEKVLGRENPFTVNSMNNLALTLKSQGKYEEAEPLHRQ
;
A
#
# COMPACT_ATOMS: atom_id res chain seq x y z
N MET A 1 -5.89 9.65 -32.31
CA MET A 1 -4.56 9.08 -32.00
C MET A 1 -4.66 7.87 -31.05
N ARG A 2 -5.48 7.90 -29.98
CA ARG A 2 -5.78 6.72 -29.14
C ARG A 2 -6.34 5.51 -29.93
N ASN A 3 -7.37 5.71 -30.74
CA ASN A 3 -8.00 4.60 -31.51
C ASN A 3 -7.05 3.87 -32.48
N TRP A 4 -5.98 4.53 -32.96
CA TRP A 4 -5.02 3.90 -33.88
C TRP A 4 -3.98 3.03 -33.17
N LEU A 5 -3.63 3.39 -31.93
CA LEU A 5 -2.70 2.61 -31.10
C LEU A 5 -3.38 1.42 -30.41
N GLU A 6 -4.69 1.51 -30.17
CA GLU A 6 -5.52 0.42 -29.65
C GLU A 6 -5.61 -0.76 -30.62
N GLU A 7 -5.60 -0.52 -31.93
CA GLU A 7 -5.69 -1.56 -32.97
C GLU A 7 -4.41 -2.39 -33.14
N LYS A 8 -3.27 -1.98 -32.57
CA LYS A 8 -1.95 -2.63 -32.83
C LYS A 8 -1.29 -3.33 -31.64
N GLY A 9 -1.90 -3.35 -30.45
CA GLY A 9 -1.24 -3.89 -29.25
C GLY A 9 -0.05 -3.07 -28.74
N GLU A 10 0.41 -2.08 -29.52
CA GLU A 10 1.49 -1.13 -29.18
C GLU A 10 1.18 -0.33 -27.90
N LEU A 11 -0.11 -0.08 -27.62
CA LEU A 11 -0.53 0.64 -26.41
C LEU A 11 -0.18 -0.12 -25.13
N GLU A 12 -0.36 -1.45 -25.10
CA GLU A 12 -0.05 -2.26 -23.91
C GLU A 12 1.45 -2.25 -23.59
N GLU A 13 2.28 -2.35 -24.62
CA GLU A 13 3.73 -2.33 -24.48
C GLU A 13 4.23 -0.96 -24.01
N ILE A 14 3.72 0.13 -24.59
CA ILE A 14 4.06 1.50 -24.18
C ILE A 14 3.66 1.74 -22.72
N ILE A 15 2.41 1.42 -22.35
CA ILE A 15 1.91 1.63 -20.98
C ILE A 15 2.70 0.78 -19.98
N THR A 16 2.97 -0.48 -20.31
CA THR A 16 3.76 -1.37 -19.47
C THR A 16 5.19 -0.85 -19.29
N GLY A 17 5.82 -0.35 -20.36
CA GLY A 17 7.14 0.27 -20.32
C GLY A 17 7.17 1.52 -19.43
N VAL A 18 6.16 2.39 -19.54
CA VAL A 18 6.02 3.59 -18.70
C VAL A 18 5.84 3.24 -17.22
N ILE A 19 4.94 2.29 -16.91
CA ILE A 19 4.71 1.82 -15.53
C ILE A 19 5.99 1.23 -14.93
N ARG A 20 6.73 0.41 -15.68
CA ARG A 20 8.01 -0.14 -15.22
C ARG A 20 9.01 0.96 -14.87
N ARG A 21 9.18 1.95 -15.77
CA ARG A 21 10.10 3.08 -15.55
C ARG A 21 9.71 3.88 -14.32
N LEU A 22 8.43 4.18 -14.13
CA LEU A 22 7.97 4.93 -12.97
C LEU A 22 8.00 4.13 -11.68
N ALA A 23 7.71 2.82 -11.72
CA ALA A 23 7.86 1.96 -10.56
C ALA A 23 9.32 1.91 -10.07
N VAL A 24 10.29 2.05 -10.99
CA VAL A 24 11.72 2.17 -10.65
C VAL A 24 12.08 3.58 -10.19
N ALA A 25 11.60 4.61 -10.88
CA ALA A 25 11.96 6.01 -10.62
C ALA A 25 11.30 6.60 -9.37
N LEU A 26 10.11 6.13 -8.98
CA LEU A 26 9.43 6.53 -7.75
C LEU A 26 9.92 5.65 -6.60
N PRO A 27 10.85 6.14 -5.75
CA PRO A 27 11.33 5.37 -4.62
C PRO A 27 10.22 5.21 -3.57
N PHE A 28 10.41 4.26 -2.65
CA PHE A 28 9.56 4.21 -1.46
C PHE A 28 9.61 5.56 -0.72
N PRO A 29 8.45 6.15 -0.38
CA PRO A 29 8.43 7.50 0.15
C PRO A 29 8.95 7.50 1.59
N GLY A 30 10.08 8.15 1.79
CA GLY A 30 10.72 8.38 3.08
C GLY A 30 10.95 9.87 3.30
N TYR A 31 11.36 10.23 4.52
CA TYR A 31 11.68 11.62 4.85
C TYR A 31 12.93 12.10 4.10
N LYS A 32 13.99 11.27 4.07
CA LYS A 32 15.29 11.60 3.47
C LYS A 32 15.26 11.81 1.95
N ASN A 33 14.31 11.18 1.26
CA ASN A 33 14.17 11.26 -0.21
C ASN A 33 12.89 12.01 -0.62
N ARG A 34 12.38 12.90 0.25
CA ARG A 34 11.11 13.64 0.05
C ARG A 34 11.06 14.40 -1.26
N GLU A 35 12.10 15.15 -1.57
CA GLU A 35 12.19 15.92 -2.81
C GLU A 35 12.08 15.03 -4.05
N VAL A 36 12.69 13.85 -4.00
CA VAL A 36 12.71 12.89 -5.11
C VAL A 36 11.30 12.35 -5.37
N TRP A 37 10.64 11.74 -4.38
CA TRP A 37 9.32 11.16 -4.65
C TRP A 37 8.24 12.22 -4.89
N MET A 38 8.35 13.43 -4.31
CA MET A 38 7.44 14.52 -4.64
C MET A 38 7.59 14.99 -6.09
N LYS A 39 8.81 14.98 -6.64
CA LYS A 39 9.05 15.32 -8.05
C LYS A 39 8.37 14.33 -9.00
N TYR A 40 8.35 13.05 -8.67
CA TYR A 40 7.76 12.01 -9.52
C TYR A 40 6.26 11.79 -9.33
N LEU A 41 5.68 12.20 -8.20
CA LEU A 41 4.29 11.93 -7.85
C LEU A 41 3.25 12.49 -8.86
N PRO A 42 3.40 13.71 -9.42
CA PRO A 42 2.46 14.21 -10.42
C PRO A 42 2.42 13.34 -11.69
N HIS A 43 3.57 12.73 -12.06
CA HIS A 43 3.68 11.89 -13.26
C HIS A 43 2.96 10.54 -13.13
N THR A 44 2.57 10.13 -11.92
CA THR A 44 1.84 8.87 -11.72
C THR A 44 0.32 9.04 -11.86
N GLN A 45 -0.20 10.27 -11.82
CA GLN A 45 -1.64 10.55 -11.95
C GLN A 45 -2.18 10.19 -13.34
N VAL A 46 -1.41 10.52 -14.39
CA VAL A 46 -1.77 10.25 -15.80
C VAL A 46 -1.94 8.75 -16.09
N ILE A 47 -1.29 7.89 -15.30
CA ILE A 47 -1.29 6.44 -15.52
C ILE A 47 -2.47 5.75 -14.84
N SER A 48 -3.09 6.39 -13.85
CA SER A 48 -4.25 5.82 -13.15
C SER A 48 -5.41 5.51 -14.11
N GLU A 49 -5.51 6.24 -15.22
CA GLU A 49 -6.56 6.06 -16.24
C GLU A 49 -6.23 5.00 -17.28
N CYS A 50 -4.94 4.71 -17.54
CA CYS A 50 -4.50 3.81 -18.61
C CYS A 50 -3.94 2.48 -18.10
N ARG A 51 -3.87 2.25 -16.78
CA ARG A 51 -3.30 1.03 -16.19
C ARG A 51 -4.02 -0.28 -16.58
N ILE A 52 -5.24 -0.21 -17.08
CA ILE A 52 -6.01 -1.40 -17.52
C ILE A 52 -5.26 -2.19 -18.60
N TYR A 53 -4.41 -1.51 -19.39
CA TYR A 53 -3.57 -2.07 -20.45
C TYR A 53 -2.19 -2.56 -19.94
N CYS A 54 -1.90 -2.47 -18.63
CA CYS A 54 -0.62 -2.92 -18.09
C CYS A 54 -0.59 -4.43 -17.95
N THR A 55 0.37 -5.08 -18.59
CA THR A 55 0.59 -6.54 -18.50
C THR A 55 1.52 -6.91 -17.35
N ASP A 56 2.41 -6.01 -16.91
CA ASP A 56 3.29 -6.22 -15.75
C ASP A 56 2.61 -5.85 -14.43
N LYS A 57 1.83 -6.80 -13.91
CA LYS A 57 1.10 -6.62 -12.65
C LYS A 57 2.01 -6.41 -11.43
N LYS A 58 3.25 -6.92 -11.44
CA LYS A 58 4.21 -6.68 -10.34
C LYS A 58 4.64 -5.21 -10.31
N ALA A 59 5.01 -4.65 -11.46
CA ALA A 59 5.38 -3.25 -11.57
C ALA A 59 4.20 -2.31 -11.25
N GLU A 60 3.01 -2.64 -11.77
CA GLU A 60 1.77 -1.90 -11.47
C GLU A 60 1.50 -1.85 -9.97
N THR A 61 1.55 -3.01 -9.29
CA THR A 61 1.25 -3.10 -7.86
C THR A 61 2.25 -2.32 -7.02
N ARG A 62 3.55 -2.41 -7.33
CA ARG A 62 4.60 -1.63 -6.65
C ARG A 62 4.38 -0.12 -6.82
N LEU A 63 4.01 0.31 -8.02
CA LEU A 63 3.73 1.72 -8.29
C LEU A 63 2.53 2.21 -7.47
N LEU A 64 1.41 1.48 -7.49
CA LEU A 64 0.22 1.82 -6.71
C LEU A 64 0.53 1.90 -5.21
N TYR A 65 1.28 0.94 -4.68
CA TYR A 65 1.72 0.93 -3.29
C TYR A 65 2.55 2.18 -2.91
N ASN A 66 3.53 2.57 -3.73
CA ASN A 66 4.38 3.73 -3.47
C ASN A 66 3.59 5.05 -3.59
N VAL A 67 2.67 5.15 -4.55
CA VAL A 67 1.80 6.32 -4.71
C VAL A 67 0.81 6.44 -3.55
N ALA A 68 0.19 5.33 -3.13
CA ALA A 68 -0.70 5.29 -1.98
C ALA A 68 0.02 5.75 -0.70
N THR A 69 1.20 5.20 -0.45
CA THR A 69 2.02 5.57 0.72
C THR A 69 2.44 7.04 0.66
N SER A 70 2.75 7.58 -0.53
CA SER A 70 3.06 9.00 -0.73
C SER A 70 1.86 9.89 -0.36
N TYR A 71 0.65 9.52 -0.79
CA TYR A 71 -0.56 10.26 -0.45
C TYR A 71 -0.90 10.19 1.04
N SER A 72 -0.71 9.04 1.70
CA SER A 72 -0.88 8.95 3.17
C SER A 72 0.06 9.90 3.89
N ARG A 73 1.33 10.02 3.45
CA ARG A 73 2.29 10.97 4.03
C ARG A 73 1.94 12.44 3.79
N LEU A 74 1.22 12.73 2.72
CA LEU A 74 0.73 14.07 2.40
C LEU A 74 -0.61 14.40 3.08
N GLY A 75 -1.17 13.48 3.88
CA GLY A 75 -2.48 13.66 4.51
C GLY A 75 -3.66 13.46 3.56
N LYS A 76 -3.41 13.01 2.32
CA LYS A 76 -4.44 12.72 1.30
C LYS A 76 -4.99 11.31 1.50
N TYR A 77 -5.63 11.09 2.64
CA TYR A 77 -5.96 9.75 3.11
C TYR A 77 -7.03 9.05 2.26
N LYS A 78 -7.99 9.78 1.68
CA LYS A 78 -9.03 9.20 0.82
C LYS A 78 -8.44 8.61 -0.47
N GLU A 79 -7.54 9.36 -1.10
CA GLU A 79 -6.82 8.93 -2.30
C GLU A 79 -5.89 7.75 -1.99
N ALA A 80 -5.20 7.82 -0.84
CA ALA A 80 -4.34 6.74 -0.40
C ALA A 80 -5.11 5.45 -0.11
N GLU A 81 -6.25 5.52 0.57
CA GLU A 81 -7.11 4.35 0.84
C GLU A 81 -7.52 3.67 -0.47
N ARG A 82 -8.02 4.45 -1.43
CA ARG A 82 -8.44 3.94 -2.74
C ARG A 82 -7.30 3.17 -3.42
N LEU A 83 -6.09 3.72 -3.42
CA LEU A 83 -4.93 3.11 -4.04
C LEU A 83 -4.40 1.90 -3.26
N HIS A 84 -4.41 1.95 -1.93
CA HIS A 84 -4.00 0.81 -1.09
C HIS A 84 -4.93 -0.39 -1.27
N ARG A 85 -6.25 -0.20 -1.40
CA ARG A 85 -7.19 -1.29 -1.70
C ARG A 85 -6.90 -1.93 -3.06
N GLN A 86 -6.67 -1.11 -4.09
CA GLN A 86 -6.31 -1.60 -5.43
C GLN A 86 -4.97 -2.34 -5.43
N ALA A 87 -3.97 -1.83 -4.70
CA ALA A 87 -2.70 -2.50 -4.52
C ALA A 87 -2.87 -3.82 -3.74
N LEU A 88 -3.76 -3.89 -2.77
CA LEU A 88 -4.00 -5.10 -1.97
C LEU A 88 -4.56 -6.23 -2.83
N GLU A 89 -5.60 -5.93 -3.62
CA GLU A 89 -6.21 -6.89 -4.54
C GLU A 89 -5.20 -7.45 -5.54
N LEU A 90 -4.32 -6.61 -6.08
CA LEU A 90 -3.28 -7.05 -6.99
C LEU A 90 -2.16 -7.82 -6.28
N PHE A 91 -1.72 -7.39 -5.10
CA PHE A 91 -0.72 -8.12 -4.32
C PHE A 91 -1.22 -9.52 -3.95
N GLU A 92 -2.48 -9.66 -3.53
CA GLU A 92 -3.08 -10.96 -3.25
C GLU A 92 -3.08 -11.88 -4.48
N LYS A 93 -3.42 -11.34 -5.66
CA LYS A 93 -3.41 -12.10 -6.93
C LYS A 93 -2.00 -12.48 -7.40
N VAL A 94 -1.03 -11.58 -7.23
CA VAL A 94 0.31 -11.70 -7.83
C VAL A 94 1.31 -12.40 -6.93
N LEU A 95 1.21 -12.18 -5.61
CA LEU A 95 2.16 -12.69 -4.62
C LEU A 95 1.51 -13.66 -3.62
N GLY A 96 0.19 -13.67 -3.52
CA GLY A 96 -0.55 -14.41 -2.51
C GLY A 96 -0.80 -13.60 -1.23
N ARG A 97 -1.81 -14.02 -0.47
CA ARG A 97 -2.27 -13.34 0.75
C ARG A 97 -1.24 -13.34 1.88
N GLU A 98 -0.46 -14.41 1.99
CA GLU A 98 0.55 -14.60 3.05
C GLU A 98 1.91 -13.95 2.70
N ASN A 99 2.06 -13.37 1.50
CA ASN A 99 3.31 -12.72 1.16
C ASN A 99 3.55 -11.49 2.05
N PRO A 100 4.75 -11.31 2.65
CA PRO A 100 5.04 -10.18 3.52
C PRO A 100 4.76 -8.80 2.92
N PHE A 101 4.89 -8.63 1.60
CA PHE A 101 4.53 -7.37 0.93
C PHE A 101 3.01 -7.13 0.89
N THR A 102 2.22 -8.18 0.67
CA THR A 102 0.76 -8.14 0.75
C THR A 102 0.30 -7.74 2.15
N VAL A 103 0.88 -8.38 3.18
CA VAL A 103 0.56 -8.09 4.59
C VAL A 103 1.03 -6.68 4.99
N THR A 104 2.17 -6.22 4.49
CA THR A 104 2.65 -4.84 4.68
C THR A 104 1.67 -3.81 4.10
N ASN A 105 1.16 -4.06 2.89
CA ASN A 105 0.15 -3.18 2.29
C ASN A 105 -1.16 -3.18 3.09
N MET A 106 -1.58 -4.32 3.65
CA MET A 106 -2.74 -4.41 4.55
C MET A 106 -2.55 -3.55 5.80
N ASN A 107 -1.37 -3.61 6.44
CA ASN A 107 -1.04 -2.78 7.59
C ASN A 107 -1.02 -1.27 7.25
N ASN A 108 -0.52 -0.88 6.08
CA ASN A 108 -0.53 0.52 5.64
C ASN A 108 -1.92 1.04 5.28
N LEU A 109 -2.78 0.19 4.71
CA LEU A 109 -4.20 0.50 4.50
C LEU A 109 -4.88 0.77 5.85
N ALA A 110 -4.63 -0.07 6.86
CA ALA A 110 -5.17 0.10 8.20
C ALA A 110 -4.71 1.41 8.86
N LEU A 111 -3.42 1.77 8.75
CA LEU A 111 -2.92 3.09 9.21
C LEU A 111 -3.61 4.27 8.51
N THR A 112 -3.88 4.12 7.21
CA THR A 112 -4.57 5.14 6.41
C THR A 112 -6.03 5.30 6.84
N LEU A 113 -6.72 4.19 7.14
CA LEU A 113 -8.08 4.20 7.69
C LEU A 113 -8.12 4.82 9.09
N LYS A 114 -7.16 4.46 9.96
CA LYS A 114 -7.01 5.06 11.29
C LYS A 114 -6.86 6.58 11.20
N SER A 115 -6.07 7.07 10.25
CA SER A 115 -5.84 8.50 10.04
C SER A 115 -7.09 9.24 9.53
N GLN A 116 -8.09 8.52 9.00
CA GLN A 116 -9.40 9.05 8.65
C GLN A 116 -10.42 8.94 9.80
N GLY A 117 -10.04 8.39 10.95
CA GLY A 117 -10.97 8.10 12.05
C GLY A 117 -11.83 6.85 11.85
N LYS A 118 -11.55 6.02 10.83
CA LYS A 118 -12.25 4.75 10.58
C LYS A 118 -11.64 3.63 11.43
N TYR A 119 -11.75 3.75 12.76
CA TYR A 119 -10.97 2.96 13.69
C TYR A 119 -11.35 1.47 13.70
N GLU A 120 -12.62 1.13 13.58
CA GLU A 120 -13.11 -0.25 13.61
C GLU A 120 -12.61 -1.04 12.39
N GLU A 121 -12.63 -0.42 11.20
CA GLU A 121 -12.10 -1.05 9.99
C GLU A 121 -10.57 -1.18 10.05
N ALA A 122 -9.88 -0.17 10.57
CA ALA A 122 -8.44 -0.20 10.78
C ALA A 122 -8.05 -1.32 11.75
N GLU A 123 -8.77 -1.48 12.87
CA GLU A 123 -8.52 -2.54 13.84
C GLU A 123 -8.65 -3.93 13.19
N ARG A 124 -9.74 -4.17 12.46
CA ARG A 124 -9.96 -5.46 11.77
C ARG A 124 -8.81 -5.81 10.84
N LEU A 125 -8.33 -4.84 10.06
CA LEU A 125 -7.21 -5.06 9.15
C LEU A 125 -5.87 -5.22 9.88
N HIS A 126 -5.64 -4.47 10.97
CA HIS A 126 -4.45 -4.64 11.80
C HIS A 126 -4.39 -6.03 12.47
N ARG A 127 -5.52 -6.55 12.96
CA ARG A 127 -5.59 -7.92 13.51
C ARG A 127 -5.27 -8.96 12.45
N GLN A 128 -5.89 -8.85 11.26
CA GLN A 128 -5.59 -9.75 10.13
C GLN A 128 -4.11 -9.68 9.72
N ALA A 129 -3.54 -8.48 9.65
CA ALA A 129 -2.13 -8.31 9.30
C ALA A 129 -1.20 -8.90 10.36
N LEU A 130 -1.51 -8.71 11.65
CA LEU A 130 -0.74 -9.27 12.76
C LEU A 130 -0.74 -10.81 12.72
N GLU A 131 -1.91 -11.44 12.57
CA GLU A 131 -2.02 -12.90 12.48
C GLU A 131 -1.19 -13.46 11.31
N LEU A 132 -1.26 -12.82 10.15
CA LEU A 132 -0.48 -13.22 8.98
C LEU A 132 1.03 -13.03 9.18
N PHE A 133 1.45 -11.92 9.78
CA PHE A 133 2.86 -11.70 10.09
C PHE A 133 3.40 -12.69 11.13
N GLU A 134 2.65 -12.98 12.18
CA GLU A 134 3.02 -14.01 13.17
C GLU A 134 3.18 -15.38 12.51
N LYS A 135 2.23 -15.76 11.64
CA LYS A 135 2.28 -17.04 10.90
C LYS A 135 3.49 -17.14 9.98
N VAL A 136 3.82 -16.07 9.25
CA VAL A 136 4.79 -16.13 8.15
C VAL A 136 6.21 -15.79 8.59
N LEU A 137 6.36 -14.87 9.55
CA LEU A 137 7.65 -14.32 9.96
C LEU A 137 8.01 -14.66 11.41
N GLY A 138 7.07 -15.18 12.19
CA GLY A 138 7.23 -15.39 13.62
C GLY A 138 6.97 -14.13 14.45
N ARG A 139 6.82 -14.34 15.76
CA ARG A 139 6.37 -13.32 16.71
C ARG A 139 7.40 -12.21 16.96
N GLU A 140 8.67 -12.56 17.04
CA GLU A 140 9.78 -11.63 17.34
C GLU A 140 10.25 -10.84 16.12
N ASN A 141 9.68 -11.11 14.94
CA ASN A 141 10.09 -10.41 13.73
C ASN A 141 9.75 -8.91 13.83
N PRO A 142 10.66 -8.00 13.41
CA PRO A 142 10.39 -6.56 13.45
C PRO A 142 9.10 -6.13 12.73
N PHE A 143 8.68 -6.82 11.67
CA PHE A 143 7.41 -6.52 11.00
C PHE A 143 6.20 -6.88 11.86
N THR A 144 6.27 -8.02 12.55
CA THR A 144 5.23 -8.49 13.47
C THR A 144 5.10 -7.55 14.67
N VAL A 145 6.21 -7.18 15.31
CA VAL A 145 6.24 -6.24 16.43
C VAL A 145 5.71 -4.86 16.03
N ASN A 146 6.07 -4.37 14.83
CA ASN A 146 5.51 -3.12 14.31
C ASN A 146 3.99 -3.22 14.08
N SER A 147 3.49 -4.36 13.63
CA SER A 147 2.04 -4.60 13.47
C SER A 147 1.31 -4.61 14.81
N MET A 148 1.89 -5.23 15.85
CA MET A 148 1.37 -5.19 17.22
C MET A 148 1.24 -3.76 17.73
N ASN A 149 2.29 -2.94 17.57
CA ASN A 149 2.27 -1.55 17.96
C ASN A 149 1.18 -0.75 17.20
N ASN A 150 1.01 -0.98 15.89
CA ASN A 150 -0.04 -0.28 15.13
C ASN A 150 -1.46 -0.68 15.57
N LEU A 151 -1.67 -1.95 15.89
CA LEU A 151 -2.93 -2.43 16.46
C LEU A 151 -3.19 -1.77 17.82
N ALA A 152 -2.19 -1.76 18.71
CA ALA A 152 -2.28 -1.14 20.03
C ALA A 152 -2.63 0.35 19.95
N LEU A 153 -1.99 1.10 19.05
CA LEU A 153 -2.30 2.51 18.80
C LEU A 153 -3.73 2.72 18.26
N THR A 154 -4.25 1.78 17.47
CA THR A 154 -5.61 1.83 16.94
C THR A 154 -6.64 1.53 18.03
N LEU A 155 -6.38 0.54 18.88
CA LEU A 155 -7.19 0.24 20.07
C LEU A 155 -7.22 1.40 21.05
N LYS A 156 -6.06 2.03 21.31
CA LYS A 156 -5.95 3.24 22.13
C LYS A 156 -6.80 4.40 21.58
N SER A 157 -6.83 4.56 20.25
CA SER A 157 -7.65 5.59 19.60
C SER A 157 -9.16 5.35 19.76
N GLN A 158 -9.57 4.11 20.04
CA GLN A 158 -10.95 3.72 20.37
C GLN A 158 -11.24 3.71 21.88
N GLY A 159 -10.26 4.03 22.74
CA GLY A 159 -10.40 3.91 24.18
C GLY A 159 -10.32 2.47 24.73
N LYS A 160 -9.95 1.48 23.90
CA LYS A 160 -9.80 0.07 24.28
C LYS A 160 -8.43 -0.19 24.93
N TYR A 161 -8.17 0.48 26.06
CA TYR A 161 -6.85 0.46 26.71
C TYR A 161 -6.45 -0.92 27.23
N GLU A 162 -7.41 -1.68 27.78
CA GLU A 162 -7.18 -3.04 28.31
C GLU A 162 -6.70 -4.03 27.23
N GLU A 163 -7.16 -3.86 25.99
CA GLU A 163 -6.70 -4.66 24.85
C GLU A 163 -5.37 -4.16 24.26
N ALA A 164 -5.10 -2.86 24.34
CA ALA A 164 -3.88 -2.25 23.80
C ALA A 164 -2.64 -2.53 24.66
N GLU A 165 -2.80 -2.55 25.98
CA GLU A 165 -1.72 -2.75 26.95
C GLU A 165 -0.90 -4.02 26.73
N PRO A 166 -1.49 -5.23 26.61
CA PRO A 166 -0.70 -6.45 26.43
C PRO A 166 0.11 -6.44 25.13
N LEU A 167 -0.37 -5.78 24.08
CA LEU A 167 0.34 -5.64 22.80
C LEU A 167 1.55 -4.71 22.89
N HIS A 168 1.57 -3.75 23.83
CA HIS A 168 2.72 -2.89 24.08
C HIS A 168 3.76 -3.52 25.02
N ARG A 169 3.36 -4.50 25.83
CA ARG A 169 4.25 -5.20 26.77
C ARG A 169 4.98 -6.38 26.14
N GLN A 170 4.59 -6.79 24.93
CA GLN A 170 5.18 -7.86 24.15
C GLN A 170 6.27 -7.32 23.23
#